data_AF-A0A520TQN3-F1
#
_entry.id   AF-A0A520TQN3-F1
#
_cell.length_a   1.000
_cell.length_b   1.000
_cell.length_c   1.000
_cell.angle_alpha   90.00
_cell.angle_beta   90.00
_cell.angle_gamma   90.00
#
_symmetry.space_group_name_H-M   'P 1'
#
loop_
_entity.id
_entity.type
_entity.pdbx_description
1 polymer ?
#
loop_
_entity_poly.entity_id
_entity_poly.type
_entity_poly.pdbx_seq_one_letter_code
_entity_poly.pdbx_strand_id
1 'polypeptide(L)' 'IATNIKRLQDLGTFRGIRHRRHLPVNGQRTKTNARTRKGPKRPIRR' A
#
# COMPACT_ATOMS: atom_id res chain seq x y z
N ILE A 1 11.35 -12.13 6.58
CA ILE A 1 10.71 -10.79 6.37
C ILE A 1 9.24 -10.91 5.97
N ALA A 2 8.88 -11.79 5.02
CA ALA A 2 7.49 -11.98 4.58
C ALA A 2 6.52 -12.32 5.73
N THR A 3 6.99 -13.09 6.72
CA THR A 3 6.25 -13.43 7.96
C THR A 3 5.79 -12.19 8.75
N ASN A 4 6.62 -11.16 8.82
CA ASN A 4 6.29 -9.93 9.55
C ASN A 4 5.16 -9.14 8.86
N ILE A 5 5.11 -9.14 7.53
CA ILE A 5 4.07 -8.44 6.77
C ILE A 5 2.73 -9.18 6.89
N LYS A 6 2.77 -10.51 6.80
CA LYS A 6 1.58 -11.36 6.95
C LYS A 6 0.93 -11.15 8.32
N ARG A 7 1.73 -11.18 9.39
CA ARG A 7 1.29 -10.84 10.76
C ARG A 7 0.60 -9.46 10.84
N LEU A 8 1.19 -8.43 10.23
CA LEU A 8 0.61 -7.08 10.26
C LEU A 8 -0.72 -6.99 9.51
N GLN A 9 -0.86 -7.72 8.41
CA GLN A 9 -2.10 -7.82 7.63
C GLN A 9 -3.19 -8.53 8.42
N ASP A 10 -2.87 -9.67 9.05
CA ASP A 10 -3.83 -10.47 9.81
C ASP A 10 -4.31 -9.72 11.07
N LEU A 11 -3.43 -8.96 11.73
CA LEU A 11 -3.80 -8.08 12.86
C LEU A 11 -4.60 -6.83 12.48
N GLY A 12 -4.73 -6.50 11.19
CA GLY A 12 -5.50 -5.33 10.75
C GLY A 12 -4.89 -3.96 11.10
N THR A 13 -3.62 -3.90 11.49
CA THR A 13 -2.92 -2.64 11.81
C THR A 13 -2.86 -1.67 10.62
N PHE A 14 -2.63 -0.36 10.86
CA PHE A 14 -2.47 0.64 9.79
C PHE A 14 -1.45 0.20 8.73
N ARG A 15 -0.27 -0.27 9.15
CA ARG A 15 0.76 -0.78 8.24
C ARG A 15 0.25 -1.98 7.44
N GLY A 16 -0.46 -2.91 8.08
CA GLY A 16 -1.07 -4.07 7.42
C GLY A 16 -2.08 -3.70 6.33
N ILE A 17 -2.99 -2.79 6.63
CA ILE A 17 -3.99 -2.29 5.66
C ILE A 17 -3.31 -1.63 4.46
N ARG A 18 -2.25 -0.85 4.70
CA ARG A 18 -1.46 -0.19 3.64
C ARG A 18 -0.70 -1.21 2.79
N HIS A 19 -0.14 -2.26 3.41
CA HIS A 19 0.44 -3.39 2.69
C HIS A 19 -0.58 -4.11 1.81
N ARG A 20 -1.80 -4.39 2.31
CA ARG A 20 -2.89 -5.01 1.54
C ARG A 20 -3.34 -4.16 0.35
N ARG A 21 -3.41 -2.84 0.54
CA ARG A 21 -3.86 -1.87 -0.48
C ARG A 21 -2.76 -1.39 -1.44
N HIS A 22 -1.55 -1.94 -1.38
CA HIS A 22 -0.42 -1.50 -2.20
C HIS A 22 -0.12 0.01 -2.07
N LEU A 23 -0.19 0.53 -0.84
CA LEU A 23 0.10 1.92 -0.51
C LEU A 23 1.37 2.03 0.34
N PRO A 24 2.06 3.19 0.30
CA PRO A 24 3.25 3.40 1.12
C PRO A 24 2.92 3.41 2.62
N VAL A 25 3.81 2.81 3.41
CA VAL A 25 3.59 2.53 4.84
C VAL A 25 4.19 3.59 5.78
N ASN A 26 5.14 4.41 5.31
CA ASN A 26 5.89 5.38 6.13
C ASN A 26 5.36 6.82 6.00
N GLY A 27 4.03 7.01 5.97
CA GLY A 27 3.43 8.37 5.95
C GLY A 27 3.61 9.18 4.66
N GLN A 28 4.13 8.58 3.59
CA GLN A 28 4.35 9.28 2.32
C GLN A 28 3.02 9.74 1.68
N ARG A 29 3.06 10.89 0.99
CA ARG A 29 1.91 11.47 0.28
C ARG A 29 1.40 10.51 -0.81
N THR A 30 0.08 10.30 -0.85
CA THR A 30 -0.56 9.38 -1.82
C THR A 30 -1.55 10.06 -2.77
N LYS A 31 -1.77 11.38 -2.69
CA LYS A 31 -2.70 12.08 -3.60
C LYS A 31 -2.17 12.12 -5.04
N THR A 32 -0.89 12.42 -5.22
CA THR A 32 -0.25 12.61 -6.54
C THR A 32 0.72 11.47 -6.88
N ASN A 33 1.70 11.22 -6.01
CA ASN A 33 2.79 10.28 -6.23
C ASN A 33 2.56 8.91 -5.55
N ALA A 34 3.64 8.15 -5.37
CA ALA A 34 3.69 6.75 -4.89
C ALA A 34 3.49 5.66 -5.95
N ARG A 35 3.96 5.89 -7.18
CA ARG A 35 3.85 4.91 -8.29
C ARG A 35 4.64 3.62 -8.03
N THR A 36 5.78 3.69 -7.36
CA THR A 36 6.58 2.49 -7.02
C THR A 36 5.77 1.46 -6.23
N ARG A 37 4.84 1.91 -5.37
CA ARG A 37 3.93 1.02 -4.62
C ARG A 37 2.60 0.78 -5.33
N LYS A 38 2.01 1.80 -5.95
CA LYS A 38 0.70 1.73 -6.60
C LYS A 38 0.71 1.07 -7.99
N GLY A 39 1.89 0.86 -8.58
CA GLY A 39 2.06 0.39 -9.96
C GLY A 39 1.87 1.50 -11.01
N PRO A 40 1.75 1.13 -12.31
CA PRO A 40 1.54 2.06 -13.43
C PRO A 40 0.18 2.78 -13.39
N LYS A 41 0.10 3.99 -13.97
CA LYS A 41 -1.14 4.80 -13.95
C LYS A 41 -2.24 4.04 -14.70
N ARG A 42 -3.30 3.67 -13.97
CA ARG A 42 -4.52 3.11 -14.55
C ARG A 42 -5.40 4.30 -14.96
N PRO A 43 -5.54 4.60 -16.27
CA PRO A 43 -6.46 5.64 -16.71
C PRO A 43 -7.90 5.19 -16.41
N ILE A 44 -8.74 6.12 -15.96
CA ILE A 44 -10.18 5.87 -15.84
C ILE A 44 -10.71 5.91 -17.27
N ARG A 45 -11.06 4.74 -17.83
CA ARG A 45 -11.83 4.70 -19.07
C ARG A 45 -13.25 5.10 -18.72
N ARG A 46 -13.76 6.12 -19.41
CA ARG A 46 -15.19 6.48 -19.38
C ARG A 46 -15.95 5.55 -20.31
#